data_AF-H1KVV2-F1
#
_entry.id   AF-H1KVV2-F1
#
_cell.length_a   1.000
_cell.length_b   1.000
_cell.length_c   1.000
_cell.angle_alpha   90.00
_cell.angle_beta   90.00
_cell.angle_gamma   90.00
#
_symmetry.space_group_name_H-M   'P 1'
#
loop_
_entity.id
_entity.type
_entity.pdbx_description
1 polymer ?
#
loop_
_entity_poly.entity_id
_entity_poly.type
_entity_poly.pdbx_seq_one_letter_code
_entity_poly.pdbx_strand_id
1 'polypeptide(L)'
;AARPRPAEPRPEAGEYRLPALELLARPREAAPGSEVSAEALEQNATMLEATLQDFGVRGDILAVRPGPVVTLYELEPAPGTKSSRVIALADDIARSMSAVSARVAVVPGRNAIGIELPNAKRETVFLRELLASEDFVETKQKLALCLGKNIGGEPIIADLARMPHLLVAGTTGSGKSVAINTMILSLLYRLKPEECRLIMVDPKMLELSVYDGIPHLLSPVVTDPKKAVIALKWAVREMEERYKKMSKVGVRNIDGFNARLEEARARGETLTRTVQTGFDRSTGEAVYEDEVMDLNPLPYIVIVVDEMADLMMVAG
;
A
#
# COMPACT_ATOMS: atom_id res chain seq x y z
N ALA A 1 -40.53 -12.82 1.99
CA ALA A 1 -39.48 -13.05 3.00
C ALA A 1 -38.47 -14.03 2.42
N ALA A 2 -37.26 -13.57 2.10
CA ALA A 2 -36.19 -14.42 1.58
C ALA A 2 -35.61 -15.25 2.72
N ARG A 3 -35.52 -16.58 2.54
CA ARG A 3 -34.92 -17.48 3.51
C ARG A 3 -33.44 -17.11 3.70
N PRO A 4 -32.91 -17.09 4.94
CA PRO A 4 -31.47 -16.91 5.15
C PRO A 4 -30.75 -18.09 4.51
N ARG A 5 -29.68 -17.80 3.75
CA ARG A 5 -28.80 -18.84 3.21
C ARG A 5 -28.15 -19.57 4.39
N PRO A 6 -27.99 -20.90 4.32
CA PRO A 6 -27.26 -21.62 5.35
C PRO A 6 -25.86 -21.03 5.48
N ALA A 7 -25.42 -20.74 6.70
CA ALA A 7 -24.03 -20.42 6.96
C ALA A 7 -23.17 -21.59 6.47
N GLU A 8 -22.23 -21.31 5.57
CA GLU A 8 -21.27 -22.30 5.13
C GLU A 8 -20.51 -22.86 6.35
N PRO A 9 -20.23 -24.17 6.38
CA PRO A 9 -19.51 -24.77 7.49
C PRO A 9 -18.16 -24.07 7.63
N ARG A 10 -17.87 -23.57 8.84
CA ARG A 10 -16.52 -23.09 9.17
C ARG A 10 -15.55 -24.22 8.86
N PRO A 11 -14.51 -23.99 8.03
CA PRO A 11 -13.55 -25.04 7.77
C PRO A 11 -12.98 -25.51 9.11
N GLU A 12 -12.96 -26.83 9.30
CA GLU A 12 -12.21 -27.49 10.37
C GLU A 12 -10.78 -26.93 10.38
N ALA A 13 -10.10 -26.99 11.53
CA ALA A 13 -8.76 -26.43 11.74
C ALA A 13 -7.69 -27.06 10.82
N GLY A 14 -7.76 -26.71 9.54
CA GLY A 14 -6.79 -26.98 8.49
C GLY A 14 -5.91 -25.75 8.32
N GLU A 15 -4.69 -26.00 7.89
CA GLU A 15 -3.69 -24.97 7.62
C GLU A 15 -4.25 -23.92 6.64
N TYR A 16 -4.20 -22.63 7.02
CA TYR A 16 -4.69 -21.54 6.19
C TYR A 16 -3.96 -21.54 4.83
N ARG A 17 -4.73 -21.54 3.74
CA ARG A 17 -4.21 -21.48 2.37
C ARG A 17 -4.41 -20.09 1.80
N LEU A 18 -3.36 -19.56 1.17
CA LEU A 18 -3.44 -18.30 0.45
C LEU A 18 -4.40 -18.42 -0.75
N PRO A 19 -5.11 -17.33 -1.10
CA PRO A 19 -6.04 -17.32 -2.23
C PRO A 19 -5.31 -17.53 -3.57
N ALA A 20 -5.97 -18.24 -4.49
CA ALA A 20 -5.46 -18.46 -5.83
C ALA A 20 -5.58 -17.20 -6.71
N LEU A 21 -4.57 -16.90 -7.53
CA LEU A 21 -4.59 -15.75 -8.46
C LEU A 21 -5.72 -15.83 -9.50
N GLU A 22 -6.26 -17.02 -9.72
CA GLU A 22 -7.41 -17.31 -10.59
C GLU A 22 -8.68 -16.57 -10.19
N LEU A 23 -8.80 -16.19 -8.92
CA LEU A 23 -9.90 -15.37 -8.42
C LEU A 23 -9.85 -13.94 -8.97
N LEU A 24 -8.69 -13.49 -9.46
CA LEU A 24 -8.49 -12.16 -10.03
C LEU A 24 -8.60 -12.18 -11.55
N ALA A 25 -9.18 -11.11 -12.09
CA ALA A 25 -9.27 -10.89 -13.52
C ALA A 25 -7.87 -10.83 -14.15
N ARG A 26 -7.71 -11.51 -15.29
CA ARG A 26 -6.50 -11.41 -16.11
C ARG A 26 -6.50 -10.10 -16.88
N PRO A 27 -5.31 -9.52 -17.14
CA PRO A 27 -5.19 -8.49 -18.16
C PRO A 27 -5.83 -8.98 -19.46
N ARG A 28 -6.65 -8.13 -20.09
CA ARG A 28 -7.11 -8.42 -21.44
C ARG A 28 -5.90 -8.36 -22.35
N GLU A 29 -5.74 -9.35 -23.21
CA GLU A 29 -4.72 -9.30 -24.26
C GLU A 29 -4.86 -7.99 -25.04
N ALA A 30 -3.74 -7.31 -25.23
CA ALA A 30 -3.67 -6.13 -26.06
C ALA A 30 -4.23 -6.50 -27.44
N ALA A 31 -5.25 -5.77 -27.91
CA ALA A 31 -5.76 -5.97 -29.25
C ALA A 31 -4.61 -5.76 -30.25
N PRO A 32 -4.46 -6.61 -31.29
CA PRO A 32 -3.44 -6.42 -32.30
C PRO A 32 -3.46 -4.97 -32.84
N GLY A 33 -2.33 -4.26 -32.75
CA GLY A 33 -2.22 -2.85 -33.16
C GLY A 33 -2.60 -1.80 -32.09
N SER A 34 -2.66 -2.17 -30.80
CA SER A 34 -2.87 -1.19 -29.72
C SER A 34 -1.61 -0.43 -29.30
N GLU A 35 -0.44 -0.84 -29.77
CA GLU A 35 0.79 -0.07 -29.60
C GLU A 35 0.67 1.23 -30.40
N VAL A 36 0.98 2.35 -29.75
CA VAL A 36 1.00 3.64 -30.44
C VAL A 36 2.10 3.58 -31.50
N SER A 37 1.74 3.82 -32.77
CA SER A 37 2.73 3.79 -33.85
C SER A 37 3.80 4.86 -33.61
N ALA A 38 5.05 4.57 -34.01
CA ALA A 38 6.14 5.53 -33.94
C ALA A 38 5.76 6.85 -34.67
N GLU A 39 5.09 6.74 -35.82
CA GLU A 39 4.58 7.90 -36.57
C GLU A 39 3.60 8.75 -35.75
N ALA A 40 2.69 8.14 -34.97
CA ALA A 40 1.75 8.89 -34.14
C ALA A 40 2.46 9.60 -32.97
N LEU A 41 3.49 8.97 -32.39
CA LEU A 41 4.31 9.57 -31.34
C LEU A 41 5.11 10.77 -31.88
N GLU A 42 5.71 10.65 -33.08
CA GLU A 42 6.45 11.72 -33.74
C GLU A 42 5.53 12.89 -34.13
N GLN A 43 4.34 12.61 -34.64
CA GLN A 43 3.32 13.64 -34.94
C GLN A 43 2.91 14.40 -33.68
N ASN A 44 2.66 13.68 -32.58
CA ASN A 44 2.31 14.32 -31.30
C ASN A 44 3.47 15.14 -30.73
N ALA A 45 4.72 14.67 -30.86
CA ALA A 45 5.90 15.42 -30.45
C ALA A 45 6.04 16.73 -31.25
N THR A 46 5.87 16.66 -32.57
CA THR A 46 5.90 17.83 -33.46
C THR A 46 4.80 18.84 -33.11
N MET A 47 3.59 18.35 -32.82
CA MET A 47 2.47 19.19 -32.38
C MET A 47 2.76 19.86 -31.02
N LEU A 48 3.40 19.14 -30.09
CA LEU A 48 3.80 19.67 -28.79
C LEU A 48 4.86 20.76 -28.94
N GLU A 49 5.88 20.56 -29.79
CA GLU A 49 6.89 21.58 -30.08
C GLU A 49 6.27 22.86 -30.65
N ALA A 50 5.40 22.72 -31.66
CA ALA A 50 4.67 23.86 -32.23
C ALA A 50 3.84 24.60 -31.18
N THR A 51 3.12 23.85 -30.33
CA THR A 51 2.33 24.41 -29.23
C THR A 51 3.21 25.20 -28.25
N LEU A 52 4.34 24.65 -27.83
CA LEU A 52 5.28 25.33 -26.94
C LEU A 52 5.83 26.62 -27.58
N GLN A 53 6.12 26.57 -28.87
CA GLN A 53 6.62 27.70 -29.64
C GLN A 53 5.59 28.84 -29.70
N ASP A 54 4.31 28.53 -29.87
CA ASP A 54 3.22 29.52 -29.86
C ASP A 54 3.11 30.27 -28.52
N PHE A 55 3.43 29.60 -27.41
CA PHE A 55 3.53 30.22 -26.07
C PHE A 55 4.91 30.86 -25.78
N GLY A 56 5.76 30.95 -26.80
CA GLY A 56 7.09 31.55 -26.73
C GLY A 56 8.10 30.74 -25.90
N VAL A 57 7.88 29.43 -25.76
CA VAL A 57 8.86 28.48 -25.21
C VAL A 57 9.53 27.78 -26.38
N ARG A 58 10.84 27.97 -26.52
CA ARG A 58 11.66 27.27 -27.51
C ARG A 58 12.39 26.11 -26.86
N GLY A 59 12.57 25.03 -27.58
CA GLY A 59 13.28 23.84 -27.15
C GLY A 59 12.94 22.67 -28.07
N ASP A 60 13.66 21.57 -27.88
CA ASP A 60 13.54 20.37 -28.70
C ASP A 60 13.07 19.19 -27.84
N ILE A 61 12.23 18.31 -28.39
CA ILE A 61 11.85 17.06 -27.72
C ILE A 61 12.95 16.01 -27.98
N LEU A 62 13.74 15.72 -26.94
CA LEU A 62 14.86 14.79 -27.03
C LEU A 62 14.43 13.32 -27.05
N ALA A 63 13.33 13.01 -26.36
CA ALA A 63 12.86 11.64 -26.22
C ALA A 63 11.35 11.59 -25.98
N VAL A 64 10.72 10.53 -26.52
CA VAL A 64 9.33 10.18 -26.27
C VAL A 64 9.30 8.79 -25.66
N ARG A 65 8.68 8.67 -24.49
CA ARG A 65 8.59 7.42 -23.72
C ARG A 65 7.12 7.09 -23.49
N PRO A 66 6.51 6.23 -24.32
CA PRO A 66 5.13 5.81 -24.12
C PRO A 66 5.03 4.92 -22.87
N GLY A 67 4.04 5.19 -22.04
CA GLY A 67 3.66 4.38 -20.88
C GLY A 67 2.25 3.81 -21.01
N PRO A 68 1.75 3.08 -20.00
CA PRO A 68 0.41 2.47 -20.05
C PRO A 68 -0.74 3.49 -20.03
N VAL A 69 -0.56 4.62 -19.34
CA VAL A 69 -1.61 5.63 -19.12
C VAL A 69 -1.27 6.98 -19.74
N VAL A 70 0.01 7.35 -19.69
CA VAL A 70 0.54 8.62 -20.18
C VAL A 70 1.78 8.35 -21.03
N THR A 71 2.11 9.29 -21.91
CA THR A 71 3.37 9.35 -22.63
C THR A 71 4.19 10.51 -22.08
N LEU A 72 5.46 10.26 -21.76
CA LEU A 72 6.42 11.27 -21.31
C LEU A 72 7.21 11.82 -22.51
N TYR A 73 7.14 13.12 -22.71
CA TYR A 73 7.95 13.87 -23.66
C TYR A 73 9.03 14.63 -22.89
N GLU A 74 10.30 14.38 -23.21
CA GLU A 74 11.44 15.06 -22.58
C GLU A 74 11.83 16.29 -23.41
N LEU A 75 11.44 17.48 -22.94
CA LEU A 75 11.81 18.76 -23.54
C LEU A 75 13.18 19.21 -23.02
N GLU A 76 14.11 19.50 -23.92
CA GLU A 76 15.28 20.31 -23.63
C GLU A 76 14.97 21.77 -23.97
N PRO A 77 14.80 22.65 -22.97
CA PRO A 77 14.43 24.03 -23.24
C PRO A 77 15.65 24.83 -23.72
N ALA A 78 15.41 25.81 -24.59
CA ALA A 78 16.46 26.69 -25.07
C ALA A 78 17.12 27.48 -23.92
N PRO A 79 18.43 27.81 -24.01
CA PRO A 79 19.15 28.53 -22.97
C PRO A 79 18.43 29.80 -22.50
N GLY A 80 18.36 29.99 -21.18
CA GLY A 80 17.66 31.12 -20.56
C GLY A 80 16.16 30.91 -20.33
N THR A 81 15.57 29.83 -20.83
CA THR A 81 14.19 29.46 -20.52
C THR A 81 14.10 28.92 -19.09
N LYS A 82 13.33 29.59 -18.23
CA LYS A 82 13.10 29.13 -16.85
C LYS A 82 12.14 27.96 -16.84
N SER A 83 12.46 26.88 -16.11
CA SER A 83 11.58 25.71 -15.99
C SER A 83 10.20 26.06 -15.42
N SER A 84 10.13 27.03 -14.50
CA SER A 84 8.87 27.51 -13.94
C SER A 84 7.91 28.09 -14.99
N ARG A 85 8.43 28.67 -16.08
CA ARG A 85 7.61 29.16 -17.19
C ARG A 85 6.91 28.00 -17.91
N VAL A 86 7.64 26.92 -18.19
CA VAL A 86 7.07 25.75 -18.88
C VAL A 86 6.07 25.03 -17.97
N ILE A 87 6.38 24.92 -16.67
CA ILE A 87 5.47 24.33 -15.68
C ILE A 87 4.15 25.11 -15.61
N ALA A 88 4.20 26.44 -15.68
CA ALA A 88 3.01 27.29 -15.65
C ALA A 88 2.11 27.15 -16.89
N LEU A 89 2.60 26.57 -17.99
CA LEU A 89 1.84 26.35 -19.22
C LEU A 89 1.09 25.01 -19.25
N ALA A 90 1.09 24.23 -18.17
CA ALA A 90 0.49 22.89 -18.16
C ALA A 90 -0.97 22.87 -18.66
N ASP A 91 -1.83 23.77 -18.18
CA ASP A 91 -3.24 23.82 -18.60
C ASP A 91 -3.41 24.28 -20.05
N ASP A 92 -2.57 25.20 -20.51
CA ASP A 92 -2.57 25.68 -21.89
C ASP A 92 -2.08 24.61 -22.88
N ILE A 93 -1.03 23.86 -22.50
CA ILE A 93 -0.56 22.69 -23.24
C ILE A 93 -1.69 21.66 -23.32
N ALA A 94 -2.34 21.33 -22.21
CA ALA A 94 -3.43 20.36 -22.19
C ALA A 94 -4.55 20.78 -23.16
N ARG A 95 -4.96 22.06 -23.12
CA ARG A 95 -5.99 22.62 -23.99
C ARG A 95 -5.60 22.57 -25.47
N SER A 96 -4.39 22.99 -25.84
CA SER A 96 -3.92 23.01 -27.24
C SER A 96 -3.70 21.60 -27.79
N MET A 97 -3.25 20.66 -26.96
CA MET A 97 -3.05 19.25 -27.31
C MET A 97 -4.35 18.43 -27.26
N SER A 98 -5.50 19.06 -26.95
CA SER A 98 -6.78 18.36 -26.74
C SER A 98 -6.71 17.22 -25.71
N ALA A 99 -5.85 17.39 -24.71
CA ALA A 99 -5.67 16.45 -23.61
C ALA A 99 -6.53 16.83 -22.40
N VAL A 100 -6.93 15.83 -21.60
CA VAL A 100 -7.70 16.06 -20.37
C VAL A 100 -6.89 16.87 -19.34
N SER A 101 -5.59 16.64 -19.30
CA SER A 101 -4.63 17.35 -18.45
C SER A 101 -3.22 17.15 -19.01
N ALA A 102 -2.29 17.96 -18.54
CA ALA A 102 -0.86 17.77 -18.75
C ALA A 102 -0.14 17.92 -17.42
N ARG A 103 0.88 17.10 -17.17
CA ARG A 103 1.77 17.26 -16.01
C ARG A 103 3.14 17.67 -16.52
N VAL A 104 3.66 18.78 -15.98
CA VAL A 104 4.95 19.32 -16.37
C VAL A 104 5.85 19.39 -15.14
N ALA A 105 7.01 18.75 -15.19
CA ALA A 105 7.96 18.70 -14.08
C ALA A 105 9.41 18.61 -14.57
N VAL A 106 10.36 19.07 -13.76
CA VAL A 106 11.78 18.87 -14.04
C VAL A 106 12.16 17.39 -13.90
N VAL A 107 13.02 16.89 -14.77
CA VAL A 107 13.56 15.52 -14.67
C VAL A 107 14.80 15.55 -13.77
N PRO A 108 14.80 14.87 -12.62
CA PRO A 108 15.95 14.87 -11.72
C PRO A 108 17.23 14.38 -12.41
N GLY A 109 18.33 15.11 -12.23
CA GLY A 109 19.64 14.74 -12.76
C GLY A 109 19.83 14.94 -14.27
N ARG A 110 18.87 15.53 -14.99
CA ARG A 110 18.97 15.83 -16.42
C ARG A 110 18.56 17.28 -16.71
N ASN A 111 19.14 17.89 -17.74
CA ASN A 111 18.72 19.21 -18.24
C ASN A 111 17.44 19.11 -19.10
N ALA A 112 16.43 18.43 -18.58
CA ALA A 112 15.19 18.15 -19.31
C ALA A 112 13.96 18.45 -18.44
N ILE A 113 12.90 18.88 -19.09
CA ILE A 113 11.57 19.07 -18.52
C ILE A 113 10.68 17.95 -19.08
N GLY A 114 10.12 17.15 -18.20
CA GLY A 114 9.15 16.11 -18.56
C GLY A 114 7.77 16.72 -18.73
N ILE A 115 7.14 16.46 -19.87
CA ILE A 115 5.75 16.78 -20.17
C ILE A 115 5.02 15.44 -20.34
N GLU A 116 4.13 15.12 -19.40
CA GLU A 116 3.32 13.91 -19.44
C GLU A 116 1.94 14.24 -20.01
N LEU A 117 1.58 13.58 -21.10
CA LEU A 117 0.27 13.70 -21.74
C LEU A 117 -0.47 12.36 -21.68
N PRO A 118 -1.77 12.33 -21.33
CA PRO A 118 -2.58 11.12 -21.36
C PRO A 118 -2.61 10.47 -22.74
N ASN A 119 -2.50 9.15 -22.78
CA ASN A 119 -2.68 8.39 -24.01
C ASN A 119 -4.14 8.45 -24.47
N ALA A 120 -4.35 8.39 -25.79
CA ALA A 120 -5.70 8.29 -26.37
C ALA A 120 -6.44 7.03 -25.90
N LYS A 121 -5.70 5.92 -25.77
CA LYS A 121 -6.18 4.66 -25.19
C LYS A 121 -5.36 4.35 -23.93
N ARG A 122 -5.98 4.46 -22.77
CA ARG A 122 -5.35 4.14 -21.47
C ARG A 122 -5.50 2.66 -21.18
N GLU A 123 -4.42 2.04 -20.74
CA GLU A 123 -4.43 0.66 -20.30
C GLU A 123 -4.89 0.55 -18.85
N THR A 124 -5.68 -0.49 -18.55
CA THR A 124 -6.05 -0.83 -17.17
C THR A 124 -4.92 -1.65 -16.56
N VAL A 125 -4.38 -1.20 -15.43
CA VAL A 125 -3.42 -1.97 -14.63
C VAL A 125 -4.20 -2.94 -13.74
N PHE A 126 -3.96 -4.24 -13.88
CA PHE A 126 -4.69 -5.26 -13.14
C PHE A 126 -3.92 -5.67 -11.87
N LEU A 127 -4.61 -5.91 -10.75
CA LEU A 127 -3.94 -6.41 -9.55
C LEU A 127 -3.27 -7.77 -9.79
N ARG A 128 -3.89 -8.64 -10.61
CA ARG A 128 -3.33 -9.96 -10.91
C ARG A 128 -1.94 -9.91 -11.52
N GLU A 129 -1.68 -8.99 -12.44
CA GLU A 129 -0.36 -8.86 -13.06
C GLU A 129 0.69 -8.33 -12.07
N LEU A 130 0.29 -7.48 -11.13
CA LEU A 130 1.19 -6.98 -10.09
C LEU A 130 1.56 -8.11 -9.12
N LEU A 131 0.58 -8.89 -8.66
CA LEU A 131 0.83 -10.02 -7.75
C LEU A 131 1.59 -11.18 -8.43
N ALA A 132 1.43 -11.34 -9.74
CA ALA A 132 2.16 -12.34 -10.53
C ALA A 132 3.55 -11.86 -10.99
N SER A 133 3.89 -10.58 -10.78
CA SER A 133 5.21 -10.05 -11.14
C SER A 133 6.32 -10.69 -10.29
N GLU A 134 7.49 -10.88 -10.90
CA GLU A 134 8.69 -11.37 -10.20
C GLU A 134 9.02 -10.47 -8.99
N ASP A 135 8.90 -9.16 -9.17
CA ASP A 135 9.10 -8.16 -8.11
C ASP A 135 8.21 -8.43 -6.89
N PHE A 136 6.97 -8.91 -7.06
CA PHE A 136 6.08 -9.21 -5.92
C PHE A 136 6.29 -10.62 -5.38
N VAL A 137 6.51 -11.61 -6.24
CA VAL A 137 6.71 -13.00 -5.83
C VAL A 137 7.98 -13.14 -5.01
N GLU A 138 9.07 -12.50 -5.44
CA GLU A 138 10.39 -12.64 -4.83
C GLU A 138 10.71 -11.57 -3.78
N THR A 139 9.82 -10.57 -3.59
CA THR A 139 10.07 -9.51 -2.62
C THR A 139 10.33 -10.07 -1.22
N LYS A 140 11.25 -9.44 -0.49
CA LYS A 140 11.51 -9.72 0.93
C LYS A 140 10.84 -8.71 1.86
N GLN A 141 10.05 -7.79 1.29
CA GLN A 141 9.28 -6.81 2.03
C GLN A 141 8.27 -7.52 2.94
N LYS A 142 8.10 -6.96 4.15
CA LYS A 142 7.32 -7.59 5.22
C LYS A 142 5.84 -7.33 5.06
N LEU A 143 5.49 -6.09 4.72
CA LEU A 143 4.13 -5.66 4.43
C LEU A 143 4.10 -5.07 3.03
N ALA A 144 4.34 -5.94 2.03
CA ALA A 144 4.39 -5.56 0.62
C ALA A 144 3.00 -5.12 0.13
N LEU A 145 2.92 -3.92 -0.44
CA LEU A 145 1.72 -3.32 -1.00
C LEU A 145 1.94 -3.02 -2.49
N CYS A 146 1.13 -3.61 -3.36
CA CYS A 146 1.08 -3.23 -4.76
C CYS A 146 0.43 -1.85 -4.88
N LEU A 147 1.14 -0.89 -5.48
CA LEU A 147 0.63 0.46 -5.72
C LEU A 147 0.13 0.67 -7.15
N GLY A 148 0.62 -0.12 -8.10
CA GLY A 148 0.31 0.03 -9.52
C GLY A 148 1.57 -0.11 -10.37
N LYS A 149 1.59 0.61 -11.49
CA LYS A 149 2.77 0.75 -12.35
C LYS A 149 3.23 2.21 -12.37
N ASN A 150 4.53 2.43 -12.55
CA ASN A 150 5.03 3.78 -12.83
C ASN A 150 4.68 4.21 -14.27
N ILE A 151 5.12 5.41 -14.65
CA ILE A 151 4.89 5.94 -16.01
C ILE A 151 5.55 5.09 -17.10
N GLY A 152 6.57 4.29 -16.78
CA GLY A 152 7.22 3.37 -17.71
C GLY A 152 6.57 1.98 -17.78
N GLY A 153 5.54 1.72 -16.96
CA GLY A 153 4.87 0.42 -16.91
C GLY A 153 5.49 -0.60 -15.94
N GLU A 154 6.52 -0.23 -15.20
CA GLU A 154 7.16 -1.11 -14.21
C GLU A 154 6.31 -1.18 -12.95
N PRO A 155 6.14 -2.37 -12.34
CA PRO A 155 5.34 -2.52 -11.13
C PRO A 155 5.99 -1.79 -9.95
N ILE A 156 5.17 -1.13 -9.13
CA ILE A 156 5.61 -0.42 -7.94
C ILE A 156 5.05 -1.12 -6.71
N ILE A 157 5.98 -1.61 -5.88
CA ILE A 157 5.70 -2.35 -4.66
C ILE A 157 6.37 -1.65 -3.49
N ALA A 158 5.55 -1.22 -2.53
CA ALA A 158 5.98 -0.49 -1.35
C ALA A 158 5.93 -1.39 -0.10
N ASP A 159 6.84 -1.15 0.85
CA ASP A 159 6.81 -1.84 2.14
C ASP A 159 6.22 -0.94 3.24
N LEU A 160 5.03 -1.28 3.72
CA LEU A 160 4.40 -0.55 4.83
C LEU A 160 5.22 -0.67 6.12
N ALA A 161 6.03 -1.72 6.31
CA ALA A 161 6.87 -1.82 7.49
C ALA A 161 8.02 -0.78 7.49
N ARG A 162 8.47 -0.35 6.30
CA ARG A 162 9.49 0.71 6.14
C ARG A 162 8.89 2.12 6.12
N MET A 163 7.61 2.23 5.76
CA MET A 163 6.79 3.43 5.84
C MET A 163 5.70 3.20 6.89
N PRO A 164 6.05 3.23 8.18
CA PRO A 164 5.27 2.58 9.25
C PRO A 164 3.82 3.06 9.35
N HIS A 165 3.53 4.24 8.81
CA HIS A 165 2.18 4.77 8.64
C HIS A 165 2.05 5.40 7.25
N LEU A 166 0.86 5.24 6.65
CA LEU A 166 0.52 5.75 5.32
C LEU A 166 -0.78 6.58 5.41
N LEU A 167 -0.76 7.76 4.79
CA LEU A 167 -1.96 8.58 4.59
C LEU A 167 -2.37 8.51 3.12
N VAL A 168 -3.62 8.16 2.85
CA VAL A 168 -4.19 8.12 1.50
C VAL A 168 -5.30 9.16 1.40
N ALA A 169 -5.19 10.06 0.43
CA ALA A 169 -6.18 11.11 0.18
C ALA A 169 -6.51 11.17 -1.31
N GLY A 170 -7.77 11.47 -1.63
CA GLY A 170 -8.26 11.60 -2.99
C GLY A 170 -9.73 12.02 -3.00
N THR A 171 -10.14 12.74 -4.05
CA THR A 171 -11.54 13.13 -4.25
C THR A 171 -12.39 11.93 -4.66
N THR A 172 -13.72 12.04 -4.57
CA THR A 172 -14.63 11.00 -5.05
C THR A 172 -14.34 10.66 -6.52
N GLY A 173 -14.23 9.38 -6.84
CA GLY A 173 -13.93 8.91 -8.20
C GLY A 173 -12.44 8.93 -8.57
N SER A 174 -11.54 9.43 -7.72
CA SER A 174 -10.09 9.42 -7.97
C SER A 174 -9.45 8.04 -7.87
N GLY A 175 -10.18 7.05 -7.32
CA GLY A 175 -9.68 5.68 -7.13
C GLY A 175 -9.19 5.36 -5.72
N LYS A 176 -9.41 6.23 -4.71
CA LYS A 176 -9.03 6.00 -3.30
C LYS A 176 -9.45 4.61 -2.79
N SER A 177 -10.72 4.27 -2.93
CA SER A 177 -11.26 2.99 -2.44
C SER A 177 -10.66 1.79 -3.17
N VAL A 178 -10.43 1.90 -4.49
CA VAL A 178 -9.77 0.85 -5.27
C VAL A 178 -8.33 0.66 -4.81
N ALA A 179 -7.60 1.75 -4.53
CA ALA A 179 -6.24 1.69 -4.02
C ALA A 179 -6.17 1.03 -2.64
N ILE A 180 -7.08 1.38 -1.71
CA ILE A 180 -7.17 0.75 -0.38
C ILE A 180 -7.43 -0.76 -0.51
N ASN A 181 -8.39 -1.16 -1.34
CA ASN A 181 -8.66 -2.58 -1.59
C ASN A 181 -7.45 -3.31 -2.20
N THR A 182 -6.73 -2.65 -3.12
CA THR A 182 -5.49 -3.17 -3.72
C THR A 182 -4.42 -3.42 -2.66
N MET A 183 -4.24 -2.48 -1.72
CA MET A 183 -3.30 -2.62 -0.61
C MET A 183 -3.70 -3.76 0.35
N ILE A 184 -4.98 -3.85 0.73
CA ILE A 184 -5.48 -4.93 1.59
C ILE A 184 -5.28 -6.29 0.92
N LEU A 185 -5.67 -6.42 -0.36
CA LEU A 185 -5.50 -7.67 -1.10
C LEU A 185 -4.03 -8.04 -1.28
N SER A 186 -3.11 -7.06 -1.42
CA SER A 186 -1.67 -7.34 -1.44
C SER A 186 -1.21 -8.08 -0.19
N LEU A 187 -1.72 -7.71 0.99
CA LEU A 187 -1.45 -8.40 2.24
C LEU A 187 -2.11 -9.78 2.29
N LEU A 188 -3.39 -9.89 1.91
CA LEU A 188 -4.15 -11.14 1.98
C LEU A 188 -3.65 -12.22 1.01
N TYR A 189 -3.09 -11.84 -0.13
CA TYR A 189 -2.47 -12.77 -1.09
C TYR A 189 -1.07 -13.24 -0.67
N ARG A 190 -0.50 -12.63 0.39
CA ARG A 190 0.90 -12.86 0.78
C ARG A 190 1.07 -13.39 2.19
N LEU A 191 0.23 -12.96 3.13
CA LEU A 191 0.44 -13.19 4.56
C LEU A 191 -0.72 -13.99 5.15
N LYS A 192 -0.37 -15.03 5.92
CA LYS A 192 -1.34 -15.80 6.70
C LYS A 192 -1.81 -15.01 7.94
N PRO A 193 -2.95 -15.38 8.58
CA PRO A 193 -3.43 -14.73 9.80
C PRO A 193 -2.44 -14.78 10.98
N GLU A 194 -1.52 -15.74 11.00
CA GLU A 194 -0.47 -15.83 12.03
C GLU A 194 0.67 -14.84 11.80
N GLU A 195 0.80 -14.31 10.57
CA GLU A 195 1.84 -13.37 10.16
C GLU A 195 1.35 -11.92 10.14
N CYS A 196 0.07 -11.71 9.78
CA CYS A 196 -0.55 -10.39 9.71
C CYS A 196 -1.99 -10.42 10.20
N ARG A 197 -2.32 -9.45 11.05
CA ARG A 197 -3.64 -9.25 11.63
C ARG A 197 -4.16 -7.86 11.29
N LEU A 198 -5.47 -7.75 11.09
CA LEU A 198 -6.12 -6.54 10.60
C LEU A 198 -7.13 -6.00 11.61
N ILE A 199 -7.16 -4.67 11.73
CA ILE A 199 -8.28 -3.93 12.33
C ILE A 199 -8.79 -3.00 11.23
N MET A 200 -10.09 -3.07 10.96
CA MET A 200 -10.73 -2.24 9.93
C MET A 200 -11.76 -1.33 10.56
N VAL A 201 -11.71 -0.05 10.21
CA VAL A 201 -12.66 0.98 10.64
C VAL A 201 -13.34 1.59 9.42
N ASP A 202 -14.64 1.41 9.33
CA ASP A 202 -15.49 1.86 8.22
C ASP A 202 -16.78 2.47 8.79
N PRO A 203 -16.75 3.77 9.17
CA PRO A 203 -17.89 4.43 9.78
C PRO A 203 -19.09 4.56 8.83
N LYS A 204 -18.85 4.51 7.51
CA LYS A 204 -19.89 4.65 6.49
C LYS A 204 -20.47 3.31 6.03
N MET A 205 -19.84 2.18 6.39
CA MET A 205 -20.22 0.83 5.98
C MET A 205 -20.24 0.64 4.45
N LEU A 206 -19.36 1.33 3.72
CA LEU A 206 -19.37 1.29 2.25
C LEU A 206 -18.22 0.46 1.69
N GLU A 207 -17.05 0.55 2.29
CA GLU A 207 -15.81 0.14 1.62
C GLU A 207 -15.21 -1.12 2.25
N LEU A 208 -15.16 -1.21 3.59
CA LEU A 208 -14.45 -2.30 4.27
C LEU A 208 -15.36 -3.39 4.82
N SER A 209 -16.68 -3.14 4.86
CA SER A 209 -17.66 -4.13 5.33
C SER A 209 -17.61 -5.46 4.57
N VAL A 210 -17.13 -5.45 3.32
CA VAL A 210 -16.93 -6.66 2.49
C VAL A 210 -15.90 -7.64 3.09
N TYR A 211 -15.00 -7.17 3.95
CA TYR A 211 -13.98 -7.98 4.60
C TYR A 211 -14.45 -8.63 5.91
N ASP A 212 -15.69 -8.40 6.35
CA ASP A 212 -16.16 -8.97 7.61
C ASP A 212 -16.13 -10.50 7.58
N GLY A 213 -15.59 -11.10 8.64
CA GLY A 213 -15.46 -12.55 8.78
C GLY A 213 -14.18 -13.19 8.22
N ILE A 214 -13.27 -12.43 7.59
CA ILE A 214 -11.95 -13.00 7.22
C ILE A 214 -11.13 -13.36 8.47
N PRO A 215 -10.28 -14.41 8.44
CA PRO A 215 -9.55 -14.88 9.61
C PRO A 215 -8.46 -13.92 10.10
N HIS A 216 -8.03 -12.97 9.27
CA HIS A 216 -7.05 -11.95 9.63
C HIS A 216 -7.59 -10.89 10.59
N LEU A 217 -8.91 -10.70 10.66
CA LEU A 217 -9.51 -9.67 11.51
C LEU A 217 -9.33 -10.00 13.00
N LEU A 218 -8.93 -8.99 13.79
CA LEU A 218 -8.89 -9.07 15.26
C LEU A 218 -10.24 -8.75 15.91
N SER A 219 -11.10 -8.05 15.18
CA SER A 219 -12.47 -7.73 15.55
C SER A 219 -13.32 -7.65 14.29
N PRO A 220 -14.65 -7.76 14.38
CA PRO A 220 -15.54 -7.36 13.29
C PRO A 220 -15.21 -5.95 12.81
N VAL A 221 -15.56 -5.64 11.56
CA VAL A 221 -15.35 -4.30 10.99
C VAL A 221 -16.01 -3.25 11.88
N VAL A 222 -15.23 -2.26 12.30
CA VAL A 222 -15.66 -1.27 13.29
C VAL A 222 -16.39 -0.13 12.59
N THR A 223 -17.68 -0.01 12.86
CA THR A 223 -18.54 1.00 12.22
C THR A 223 -18.92 2.15 13.16
N ASP A 224 -18.85 1.93 14.47
CA ASP A 224 -19.11 2.96 15.48
C ASP A 224 -17.81 3.75 15.77
N PRO A 225 -17.78 5.08 15.55
CA PRO A 225 -16.61 5.90 15.85
C PRO A 225 -16.09 5.77 17.29
N LYS A 226 -16.98 5.58 18.28
CA LYS A 226 -16.57 5.38 19.68
C LYS A 226 -15.86 4.05 19.86
N LYS A 227 -16.30 3.00 19.16
CA LYS A 227 -15.62 1.70 19.16
C LYS A 227 -14.27 1.78 18.43
N ALA A 228 -14.14 2.63 17.41
CA ALA A 228 -12.86 2.86 16.75
C ALA A 228 -11.83 3.45 17.72
N VAL A 229 -12.22 4.42 18.55
CA VAL A 229 -11.35 4.95 19.63
C VAL A 229 -10.91 3.85 20.59
N ILE A 230 -11.80 2.92 20.95
CA ILE A 230 -11.46 1.77 21.81
C ILE A 230 -10.44 0.85 21.11
N ALA A 231 -10.63 0.55 19.82
CA ALA A 231 -9.70 -0.27 19.04
C ALA A 231 -8.30 0.37 18.94
N LEU A 232 -8.23 1.69 18.76
CA LEU A 232 -6.97 2.43 18.75
C LEU A 232 -6.29 2.42 20.13
N LYS A 233 -7.06 2.61 21.22
CA LYS A 233 -6.54 2.48 22.59
C LYS A 233 -6.00 1.07 22.87
N TRP A 234 -6.69 0.04 22.35
CA TRP A 234 -6.21 -1.34 22.42
C TRP A 234 -4.89 -1.50 21.65
N ALA A 235 -4.77 -0.93 20.46
CA ALA A 235 -3.52 -0.98 19.68
C ALA A 235 -2.34 -0.33 20.40
N VAL A 236 -2.56 0.80 21.10
CA VAL A 236 -1.53 1.42 21.96
C VAL A 236 -1.12 0.49 23.09
N ARG A 237 -2.07 -0.14 23.78
CA ARG A 237 -1.77 -1.11 24.84
C ARG A 237 -1.00 -2.32 24.31
N GLU A 238 -1.40 -2.85 23.16
CA GLU A 238 -0.71 -3.97 22.51
C GLU A 238 0.73 -3.58 22.12
N MET A 239 0.95 -2.36 21.62
CA MET A 239 2.28 -1.83 21.35
C MET A 239 3.15 -1.81 22.61
N GLU A 240 2.64 -1.30 23.74
CA GLU A 240 3.37 -1.29 25.02
C GLU A 240 3.71 -2.70 25.51
N GLU A 241 2.77 -3.64 25.41
CA GLU A 241 3.01 -5.04 25.79
C GLU A 241 4.07 -5.71 24.89
N ARG A 242 4.07 -5.41 23.59
CA ARG A 242 5.13 -5.88 22.67
C ARG A 242 6.50 -5.31 23.04
N TYR A 243 6.60 -4.02 23.39
CA TYR A 243 7.86 -3.46 23.88
C TYR A 243 8.36 -4.18 25.14
N LYS A 244 7.48 -4.48 26.09
CA LYS A 244 7.84 -5.26 27.28
C LYS A 244 8.33 -6.67 26.92
N LYS A 245 7.69 -7.36 25.97
CA LYS A 245 8.12 -8.69 25.49
C LYS A 245 9.50 -8.60 24.81
N MET A 246 9.70 -7.64 23.93
CA MET A 246 10.95 -7.43 23.19
C MET A 246 12.13 -7.09 24.13
N SER A 247 11.92 -6.18 25.08
CA SER A 247 12.95 -5.77 26.05
C SER A 247 13.44 -6.94 26.91
N LYS A 248 12.56 -7.89 27.25
CA LYS A 248 12.93 -9.06 28.09
C LYS A 248 13.82 -10.05 27.35
N VAL A 249 13.63 -10.16 26.04
CA VAL A 249 14.40 -11.07 25.18
C VAL A 249 15.62 -10.36 24.56
N GLY A 250 15.82 -9.07 24.87
CA GLY A 250 16.98 -8.30 24.42
C GLY A 250 16.93 -7.87 22.95
N VAL A 251 15.73 -7.82 22.35
CA VAL A 251 15.52 -7.49 20.94
C VAL A 251 14.88 -6.11 20.77
N ARG A 252 15.11 -5.47 19.62
CA ARG A 252 14.68 -4.08 19.35
C ARG A 252 13.44 -3.96 18.47
N ASN A 253 13.05 -5.03 17.80
CA ASN A 253 11.93 -5.03 16.85
C ASN A 253 11.27 -6.42 16.79
N ILE A 254 10.10 -6.45 16.15
CA ILE A 254 9.27 -7.65 16.02
C ILE A 254 9.97 -8.76 15.22
N ASP A 255 10.74 -8.41 14.20
CA ASP A 255 11.53 -9.38 13.42
C ASP A 255 12.55 -10.10 14.31
N GLY A 256 13.31 -9.34 15.12
CA GLY A 256 14.26 -9.90 16.06
C GLY A 256 13.60 -10.75 17.14
N PHE A 257 12.41 -10.34 17.61
CA PHE A 257 11.61 -11.14 18.53
C PHE A 257 11.21 -12.48 17.93
N ASN A 258 10.59 -12.46 16.75
CA ASN A 258 10.14 -13.67 16.07
C ASN A 258 11.32 -14.59 15.71
N ALA A 259 12.46 -14.04 15.25
CA ALA A 259 13.66 -14.81 14.97
C ALA A 259 14.20 -15.51 16.24
N ARG A 260 14.28 -14.80 17.36
CA ARG A 260 14.76 -15.39 18.63
C ARG A 260 13.84 -16.48 19.15
N LEU A 261 12.52 -16.35 18.95
CA LEU A 261 11.55 -17.39 19.29
C LEU A 261 11.73 -18.65 18.44
N GLU A 262 11.88 -18.48 17.12
CA GLU A 262 12.10 -19.61 16.22
C GLU A 262 13.42 -20.32 16.52
N GLU A 263 14.50 -19.59 16.82
CA GLU A 263 15.75 -20.19 17.26
C GLU A 263 15.65 -20.93 18.60
N ALA A 264 14.86 -20.42 19.55
CA ALA A 264 14.63 -21.07 20.83
C ALA A 264 13.84 -22.37 20.64
N ARG A 265 12.78 -22.34 19.82
CA ARG A 265 11.98 -23.52 19.43
C ARG A 265 12.85 -24.58 18.76
N ALA A 266 13.67 -24.19 17.78
CA ALA A 266 14.57 -25.10 17.07
C ALA A 266 15.59 -25.77 18.00
N ARG A 267 15.98 -25.11 19.09
CA ARG A 267 16.91 -25.64 20.11
C ARG A 267 16.23 -26.37 21.27
N GLY A 268 14.90 -26.39 21.33
CA GLY A 268 14.16 -26.88 22.50
C GLY A 268 14.41 -26.05 23.76
N GLU A 269 14.79 -24.78 23.61
CA GLU A 269 15.07 -23.85 24.70
C GLU A 269 13.75 -23.27 25.23
N THR A 270 13.49 -23.45 26.53
CA THR A 270 12.37 -22.80 27.21
C THR A 270 12.81 -21.41 27.66
N LEU A 271 12.29 -20.36 27.02
CA LEU A 271 12.53 -18.99 27.47
C LEU A 271 11.73 -18.75 28.76
N THR A 272 12.41 -18.49 29.87
CA THR A 272 11.79 -18.12 31.14
C THR A 272 11.95 -16.62 31.40
N ARG A 273 11.01 -16.06 32.16
CA ARG A 273 10.97 -14.66 32.57
C ARG A 273 10.92 -14.58 34.08
N THR A 274 11.94 -14.01 34.68
CA THR A 274 11.90 -13.64 36.10
C THR A 274 10.93 -12.46 36.30
N VAL A 275 9.86 -12.68 37.06
CA VAL A 275 8.85 -11.68 37.43
C VAL A 275 8.83 -11.50 38.93
N GLN A 276 8.73 -10.25 39.39
CA GLN A 276 8.45 -9.99 40.79
C GLN A 276 6.99 -10.35 41.07
N THR A 277 6.74 -11.42 41.84
CA THR A 277 5.39 -11.90 42.18
C THR A 277 4.86 -11.30 43.48
N GLY A 278 5.71 -10.64 44.26
CA GLY A 278 5.29 -9.91 45.44
C GLY A 278 6.43 -9.52 46.37
N PHE A 279 6.11 -9.42 47.66
CA PHE A 279 7.07 -9.25 48.75
C PHE A 279 6.83 -10.35 49.78
N ASP A 280 7.92 -10.89 50.32
CA ASP A 280 7.85 -11.88 51.39
C ASP A 280 7.25 -11.23 52.63
N ARG A 281 6.22 -11.86 53.21
CA ARG A 281 5.47 -11.31 54.35
C ARG A 281 6.29 -11.27 55.65
N SER A 282 7.39 -12.00 55.72
CA SER A 282 8.27 -12.10 56.89
C SER A 282 9.51 -11.21 56.79
N THR A 283 10.10 -11.06 55.60
CA THR A 283 11.33 -10.28 55.40
C THR A 283 11.12 -8.94 54.70
N GLY A 284 9.98 -8.75 54.03
CA GLY A 284 9.70 -7.55 53.22
C GLY A 284 10.51 -7.47 51.92
N GLU A 285 11.27 -8.51 51.58
CA GLU A 285 12.07 -8.57 50.36
C GLU A 285 11.23 -8.93 49.13
N ALA A 286 11.63 -8.47 47.95
CA ALA A 286 10.94 -8.78 46.70
C ALA A 286 11.07 -10.28 46.36
N VAL A 287 9.94 -10.94 46.11
CA VAL A 287 9.89 -12.34 45.67
C VAL A 287 9.85 -12.37 44.14
N TYR A 288 10.72 -13.19 43.55
CA TYR A 288 10.83 -13.37 42.11
C TYR A 288 10.53 -14.83 41.74
N GLU A 289 9.75 -15.03 40.68
CA GLU A 289 9.46 -16.35 40.10
C GLU A 289 9.79 -16.34 38.61
N ASP A 290 10.24 -17.48 38.10
CA ASP A 290 10.49 -17.69 36.68
C ASP A 290 9.24 -18.22 35.97
N GLU A 291 8.60 -17.36 35.18
CA GLU A 291 7.43 -17.67 34.37
C GLU A 291 7.87 -18.12 32.96
N VAL A 292 7.38 -19.26 32.48
CA VAL A 292 7.67 -19.73 31.11
C VAL A 292 7.00 -18.78 30.10
N MET A 293 7.79 -18.23 29.18
CA MET A 293 7.27 -17.35 28.12
C MET A 293 6.53 -18.15 27.07
N ASP A 294 5.36 -17.64 26.67
CA ASP A 294 4.68 -18.10 25.46
C ASP A 294 5.55 -17.77 24.22
N LEU A 295 5.94 -18.82 23.50
CA LEU A 295 6.82 -18.75 22.33
C LEU A 295 6.07 -18.44 21.02
N ASN A 296 4.82 -17.99 21.09
CA ASN A 296 4.07 -17.66 19.88
C ASN A 296 4.64 -16.42 19.16
N PRO A 297 4.93 -16.51 17.84
CA PRO A 297 5.35 -15.37 17.04
C PRO A 297 4.32 -14.24 17.11
N LEU A 298 4.79 -13.01 17.08
CA LEU A 298 3.94 -11.84 17.02
C LEU A 298 3.61 -11.53 15.55
N PRO A 299 2.32 -11.50 15.15
CA PRO A 299 1.94 -11.04 13.82
C PRO A 299 2.14 -9.52 13.71
N TYR A 300 2.38 -9.01 12.51
CA TYR A 300 2.14 -7.60 12.24
C TYR A 300 0.67 -7.26 12.46
N ILE A 301 0.38 -6.04 12.91
CA ILE A 301 -0.99 -5.53 13.02
C ILE A 301 -1.09 -4.32 12.09
N VAL A 302 -1.99 -4.39 11.11
CA VAL A 302 -2.30 -3.28 10.20
C VAL A 302 -3.69 -2.76 10.53
N ILE A 303 -3.77 -1.46 10.82
CA ILE A 303 -5.02 -0.77 11.12
C ILE A 303 -5.39 0.06 9.90
N VAL A 304 -6.54 -0.24 9.29
CA VAL A 304 -7.06 0.47 8.13
C VAL A 304 -8.27 1.29 8.56
N VAL A 305 -8.20 2.60 8.33
CA VAL A 305 -9.30 3.54 8.58
C VAL A 305 -9.67 4.15 7.25
N ASP A 306 -10.87 3.86 6.74
CA ASP A 306 -11.30 4.38 5.43
C ASP A 306 -11.50 5.90 5.44
N GLU A 307 -12.19 6.41 6.47
CA GLU A 307 -12.49 7.83 6.62
C GLU A 307 -12.06 8.34 8.00
N MET A 308 -10.85 8.91 8.05
CA MET A 308 -10.32 9.45 9.31
C MET A 308 -11.03 10.74 9.74
N ALA A 309 -11.56 11.53 8.80
CA ALA A 309 -12.25 12.77 9.09
C ALA A 309 -13.47 12.56 10.02
N ASP A 310 -14.24 11.50 9.77
CA ASP A 310 -15.39 11.12 10.58
C ASP A 310 -15.00 10.77 12.03
N LEU A 311 -13.82 10.16 12.23
CA LEU A 311 -13.30 9.88 13.57
C LEU A 311 -12.83 11.14 14.29
N MET A 312 -12.16 12.05 13.58
CA MET A 312 -11.68 13.31 14.14
C MET A 312 -12.83 14.19 14.66
N MET A 313 -13.97 14.20 13.95
CA MET A 313 -15.16 14.96 14.37
C MET A 313 -15.80 14.46 15.66
N VAL A 314 -15.60 13.20 16.03
CA VAL A 314 -16.18 12.59 17.23
C VAL A 314 -15.22 12.61 18.44
N ALA A 315 -13.92 12.75 18.17
CA ALA A 315 -12.89 12.80 19.20
C ALA A 315 -12.59 14.23 19.72
N GLY A 316 -13.15 15.26 19.08
CA GLY A 316 -13.07 16.66 19.47
C GLY A 316 -14.08 17.08 20.54
#